data_AF-A0A0C1PRK4-F1
#
_entry.id   AF-A0A0C1PRK4-F1
#
_cell.length_a   1.000
_cell.length_b   1.000
_cell.length_c   1.000
_cell.angle_alpha   90.00
_cell.angle_beta   90.00
_cell.angle_gamma   90.00
#
_symmetry.space_group_name_H-M   'P 1'
#
loop_
_entity.id
_entity.type
_entity.pdbx_description
1 polymer ?
#
loop_
_entity_poly.entity_id
_entity_poly.type
_entity_poly.pdbx_seq_one_letter_code
_entity_poly.pdbx_strand_id
1 'polypeptide(L)'
;MAIDWMLIWHIIVIGNALFAIITVFRQPRDIAATWAWLLVLVFLPLLGFIIYAFFGRKLPKIKFFRLKGSVKKHVKHELNEEKAMLKKPKDADTPSKKIAWESANMVRMFMNSDTSPLYDNNKIDVFTNGDKLMDQMFDDIKNAKSSINLEFYTFYADKIGKKVLAALVEKAKEGVDVRVIYDSWGSMGTTQRFFKPLFEAGGHAYPFLHTHSNFFDFRVNFRDHHKILVIDGEHGYVGGFNIGDQYMGWSKKFGNWQDCSIRIHGNAIYGLQSQFILDWNATDGKLQINPNNPEMIKKYYPIIHTVGEAVMQIVSSGPDTSMEQIKIGYIKMIEMAKHKVQITTPYLIPDPSVLDALKIASMSGVDVQIIVPDMPDHPFVYRATQYYASQLTKLGVKVYYYNNGFMHAKTVVVDDKIVSVGSANMDYRSFKLNFEINSFTYDEEFGKRMGKIFEEDLKKSTLQTTKMFESESWWLNFKQHFSRLLSPIL
;
A
#
# COMPACT_ATOMS: atom_id res chain seq x y z
N MET A 1 -42.69 -41.11 18.19
CA MET A 1 -42.57 -39.69 18.59
C MET A 1 -42.50 -38.85 17.34
N ALA A 2 -43.45 -37.94 17.12
CA ALA A 2 -43.35 -36.98 16.04
C ALA A 2 -42.28 -35.94 16.40
N ILE A 3 -41.36 -35.68 15.48
CA ILE A 3 -40.35 -34.64 15.67
C ILE A 3 -41.06 -33.28 15.58
N ASP A 4 -40.98 -32.48 16.64
CA ASP A 4 -41.49 -31.11 16.65
C ASP A 4 -40.48 -30.19 15.94
N TRP A 5 -40.71 -30.00 14.65
CA TRP A 5 -39.90 -29.13 13.81
C TRP A 5 -39.94 -27.66 14.23
N MET A 6 -41.02 -27.20 14.88
CA MET A 6 -41.08 -25.83 15.40
C MET A 6 -40.17 -25.67 16.60
N LEU A 7 -40.20 -26.61 17.55
CA LEU A 7 -39.29 -26.58 18.70
C LEU A 7 -37.83 -26.59 18.25
N ILE A 8 -37.48 -27.44 17.27
CA ILE A 8 -36.13 -27.49 16.69
C ILE A 8 -35.75 -26.14 16.08
N TRP A 9 -36.65 -25.52 15.31
CA TRP A 9 -36.38 -24.22 14.70
C TRP A 9 -36.14 -23.11 15.74
N HIS A 10 -36.94 -23.06 16.81
CA HIS A 10 -36.74 -22.09 17.89
C HIS A 10 -35.39 -22.30 18.60
N ILE A 11 -35.01 -23.54 18.87
CA ILE A 11 -33.70 -23.87 19.46
C ILE A 11 -32.58 -23.40 18.54
N ILE A 12 -32.68 -23.62 17.22
CA ILE A 12 -31.70 -23.16 16.23
C ILE A 12 -31.59 -21.63 16.25
N VAL A 13 -32.72 -20.90 16.22
CA VAL A 13 -32.71 -19.42 16.19
C VAL A 13 -32.13 -18.84 17.48
N ILE A 14 -32.54 -19.34 18.65
CA ILE A 14 -32.01 -18.90 19.95
C ILE A 14 -30.52 -19.22 20.06
N GLY A 15 -30.13 -20.45 19.71
CA GLY A 15 -28.73 -20.87 19.69
C GLY A 15 -27.88 -20.02 18.74
N ASN A 16 -28.40 -19.73 17.55
CA ASN A 16 -27.76 -18.85 16.56
C ASN A 16 -27.57 -17.43 17.10
N ALA A 17 -28.59 -16.85 17.76
CA ALA A 17 -28.49 -15.52 18.35
C ALA A 17 -27.47 -15.45 19.49
N LEU A 18 -27.46 -16.44 20.40
CA LEU A 18 -26.45 -16.55 21.46
C LEU A 18 -25.04 -16.68 20.87
N PHE A 19 -24.87 -17.54 19.87
CA PHE A 19 -23.58 -17.71 19.20
C PHE A 19 -23.16 -16.44 18.43
N ALA A 20 -24.11 -15.67 17.90
CA ALA A 20 -23.85 -14.41 17.21
C ALA A 20 -23.26 -13.37 18.18
N ILE A 21 -23.89 -13.22 19.36
CA ILE A 21 -23.39 -12.34 20.43
C ILE A 21 -21.98 -12.77 20.84
N ILE A 22 -21.78 -14.05 21.17
CA ILE A 22 -20.46 -14.55 21.56
C ILE A 22 -19.42 -14.28 20.46
N THR A 23 -19.77 -14.50 19.20
CA THR A 23 -18.86 -14.35 18.05
C THR A 23 -18.47 -12.89 17.82
N VAL A 24 -19.42 -11.95 17.88
CA VAL A 24 -19.14 -10.53 17.63
C VAL A 24 -18.36 -9.91 18.79
N PHE A 25 -18.72 -10.21 20.04
CA PHE A 25 -18.09 -9.63 21.23
C PHE A 25 -16.76 -10.28 21.61
N ARG A 26 -16.40 -11.43 21.01
CA ARG A 26 -15.09 -12.08 21.21
C ARG A 26 -13.90 -11.18 20.84
N GLN A 27 -14.08 -10.23 19.93
CA GLN A 27 -13.00 -9.33 19.50
C GLN A 27 -13.51 -7.89 19.43
N PRO A 28 -12.75 -6.90 19.96
CA PRO A 28 -13.14 -5.50 19.88
C PRO A 28 -13.20 -5.04 18.41
N ARG A 29 -14.25 -4.30 18.07
CA ARG A 29 -14.54 -3.74 16.75
C ARG A 29 -15.08 -2.33 16.92
N ASP A 30 -15.11 -1.59 15.82
CA ASP A 30 -15.92 -0.38 15.75
C ASP A 30 -17.39 -0.70 16.07
N ILE A 31 -18.08 0.23 16.71
CA ILE A 31 -19.46 0.06 17.17
C ILE A 31 -20.40 -0.18 15.99
N ALA A 32 -20.22 0.55 14.88
CA ALA A 32 -21.05 0.35 13.69
C ALA A 32 -20.82 -1.04 13.07
N ALA A 33 -19.58 -1.50 13.02
CA ALA A 33 -19.26 -2.85 12.56
C ALA A 33 -19.83 -3.95 13.48
N THR A 34 -19.83 -3.71 14.79
CA THR A 34 -20.44 -4.60 15.79
C THR A 34 -21.93 -4.77 15.50
N TRP A 35 -22.66 -3.66 15.35
CA TRP A 35 -24.08 -3.70 15.01
C TRP A 35 -24.34 -4.35 13.66
N ALA A 36 -23.59 -4.00 12.62
CA ALA A 36 -23.75 -4.61 11.29
C ALA A 36 -23.62 -6.14 11.35
N TRP A 37 -22.61 -6.65 12.06
CA TRP A 37 -22.43 -8.10 12.20
C TRP A 37 -23.48 -8.75 13.09
N LEU A 38 -23.93 -8.11 14.16
CA LEU A 38 -25.04 -8.62 14.96
C LEU A 38 -26.32 -8.74 14.12
N LEU A 39 -26.66 -7.72 13.34
CA LEU A 39 -27.83 -7.74 12.45
C LEU A 39 -27.71 -8.88 11.42
N VAL A 40 -26.58 -8.99 10.72
CA VAL A 40 -26.37 -10.05 9.72
C VAL A 40 -26.47 -11.45 10.35
N LEU A 41 -25.83 -11.67 11.50
CA LEU A 41 -25.81 -12.98 12.15
C LEU A 41 -27.15 -13.37 12.77
N VAL A 42 -27.92 -12.40 13.28
CA VAL A 42 -29.24 -12.64 13.89
C VAL A 42 -30.32 -12.82 12.83
N PHE A 43 -30.36 -11.97 11.80
CA PHE A 43 -31.42 -12.00 10.79
C PHE A 43 -31.20 -13.02 9.67
N LEU A 44 -29.98 -13.53 9.50
CA LEU A 44 -29.67 -14.61 8.56
C LEU A 44 -29.09 -15.82 9.33
N PRO A 45 -29.91 -16.63 10.02
CA PRO A 45 -29.42 -17.80 10.74
C PRO A 45 -28.63 -18.74 9.84
N LEU A 46 -27.50 -19.26 10.34
CA LEU A 46 -26.52 -20.08 9.61
C LEU A 46 -25.81 -19.36 8.43
N LEU A 47 -26.55 -18.74 7.51
CA LEU A 47 -26.00 -18.04 6.35
C LEU A 47 -25.14 -16.84 6.77
N GLY A 48 -25.57 -16.09 7.79
CA GLY A 48 -24.81 -14.99 8.36
C GLY A 48 -23.44 -15.43 8.86
N PHE A 49 -23.33 -16.64 9.42
CA PHE A 49 -22.04 -17.20 9.88
C PHE A 49 -21.12 -17.56 8.72
N ILE A 50 -21.68 -18.00 7.58
CA ILE A 50 -20.92 -18.20 6.34
C ILE A 50 -20.39 -16.84 5.87
N ILE A 51 -21.24 -15.82 5.77
CA ILE A 51 -20.85 -14.46 5.37
C ILE A 51 -19.79 -13.89 6.33
N TYR A 52 -19.98 -14.05 7.65
CA TYR A 52 -19.03 -13.62 8.67
C TYR A 52 -17.69 -14.35 8.55
N ALA A 53 -17.69 -15.63 8.19
CA ALA A 53 -16.45 -16.37 8.00
C ALA A 53 -15.59 -15.74 6.89
N PHE A 54 -16.20 -15.29 5.79
CA PHE A 54 -15.48 -14.68 4.67
C PHE A 54 -15.10 -13.20 4.87
N PHE A 55 -16.01 -12.40 5.43
CA PHE A 55 -15.83 -10.93 5.50
C PHE A 55 -15.66 -10.39 6.91
N GLY A 56 -16.11 -11.15 7.92
CA GLY A 56 -16.17 -10.71 9.31
C GLY A 56 -14.94 -11.05 10.12
N ARG A 57 -14.14 -12.07 9.77
CA ARG A 57 -12.99 -12.50 10.59
C ARG A 57 -11.82 -11.51 10.51
N LYS A 58 -11.16 -11.26 11.66
CA LYS A 58 -9.89 -10.52 11.72
C LYS A 58 -8.68 -11.46 11.59
N LEU A 59 -7.56 -10.94 11.12
CA LEU A 59 -6.30 -11.70 11.08
C LEU A 59 -5.81 -12.11 12.48
N PRO A 60 -5.27 -13.33 12.64
CA PRO A 60 -4.60 -13.74 13.86
C PRO A 60 -3.31 -12.92 14.11
N LYS A 61 -3.26 -12.13 15.19
CA LYS A 61 -2.14 -11.21 15.50
C LYS A 61 -0.80 -11.87 15.88
N ILE A 62 -0.81 -13.13 16.31
CA ILE A 62 0.32 -13.74 17.04
C ILE A 62 1.53 -14.06 16.14
N LYS A 63 1.30 -14.46 14.87
CA LYS A 63 2.41 -14.87 13.97
C LYS A 63 3.27 -13.67 13.53
N PHE A 64 2.64 -12.61 13.05
CA PHE A 64 3.34 -11.40 12.57
C PHE A 64 4.12 -10.69 13.69
N PHE A 65 3.57 -10.64 14.91
CA PHE A 65 4.25 -9.97 16.03
C PHE A 65 5.60 -10.62 16.39
N ARG A 66 5.68 -11.97 16.37
CA ARG A 66 6.94 -12.70 16.64
C ARG A 66 7.98 -12.47 15.54
N LEU A 67 7.54 -12.46 14.28
CA LEU A 67 8.40 -12.19 13.13
C LEU A 67 8.93 -10.74 13.15
N LYS A 68 8.06 -9.76 13.42
CA LYS A 68 8.44 -8.35 13.63
C LYS A 68 9.55 -8.20 14.66
N GLY A 69 9.47 -8.90 15.80
CA GLY A 69 10.50 -8.84 16.84
C GLY A 69 11.88 -9.33 16.40
N SER A 70 11.94 -10.33 15.52
CA SER A 70 13.21 -10.92 15.04
C SER A 70 13.93 -10.05 14.00
N VAL A 71 13.18 -9.40 13.11
CA VAL A 71 13.70 -8.47 12.09
C VAL A 71 14.12 -7.14 12.74
N LYS A 72 13.35 -6.66 13.73
CA LYS A 72 13.64 -5.42 14.47
C LYS A 72 14.98 -5.42 15.22
N LYS A 73 15.60 -6.57 15.50
CA LYS A 73 16.85 -6.62 16.27
C LYS A 73 18.04 -5.99 15.51
N HIS A 74 18.04 -6.03 14.18
CA HIS A 74 19.10 -5.43 13.34
C HIS A 74 18.85 -3.94 13.10
N VAL A 75 17.61 -3.58 12.83
CA VAL A 75 17.11 -2.19 12.77
C VAL A 75 17.39 -1.42 14.09
N LYS A 76 17.51 -2.13 15.22
CA LYS A 76 17.76 -1.55 16.55
C LYS A 76 19.12 -0.85 16.71
N HIS A 77 20.13 -1.21 15.91
CA HIS A 77 21.41 -0.50 15.93
C HIS A 77 21.24 0.92 15.37
N GLU A 78 20.62 1.04 14.21
CA GLU A 78 20.29 2.32 13.57
C GLU A 78 19.36 3.17 14.45
N LEU A 79 18.33 2.56 15.05
CA LEU A 79 17.38 3.27 15.93
C LEU A 79 18.02 3.93 17.16
N ASN A 80 19.17 3.44 17.63
CA ASN A 80 19.89 4.01 18.78
C ASN A 80 20.79 5.18 18.36
N GLU A 81 21.44 5.10 17.20
CA GLU A 81 22.24 6.19 16.62
C GLU A 81 21.34 7.35 16.15
N GLU A 82 20.16 7.03 15.61
CA GLU A 82 19.20 8.00 15.11
C GLU A 82 18.53 8.82 16.22
N LYS A 83 18.24 8.20 17.37
CA LYS A 83 17.80 8.92 18.59
C LYS A 83 18.84 9.94 19.06
N ALA A 84 20.12 9.77 18.69
CA ALA A 84 21.16 10.75 18.94
C ALA A 84 21.19 11.85 17.85
N MET A 85 20.98 11.50 16.57
CA MET A 85 20.89 12.47 15.47
C MET A 85 19.74 13.46 15.64
N LEU A 86 18.54 13.01 16.03
CA LEU A 86 17.38 13.88 16.26
C LEU A 86 17.49 14.78 17.52
N LYS A 87 18.58 14.67 18.30
CA LYS A 87 18.84 15.49 19.49
C LYS A 87 19.79 16.66 19.25
N LYS A 88 20.50 16.71 18.12
CA LYS A 88 21.53 17.74 17.87
C LYS A 88 21.22 18.55 16.60
N PRO A 89 20.69 19.79 16.73
CA PRO A 89 20.43 20.67 15.58
C PRO A 89 21.69 21.09 14.81
N LYS A 90 22.87 21.00 15.42
CA LYS A 90 24.15 21.44 14.85
C LYS A 90 24.78 20.47 13.86
N ASP A 91 24.23 19.25 13.72
CA ASP A 91 24.79 18.18 12.88
C ASP A 91 23.98 17.94 11.59
N ALA A 92 22.96 18.77 11.30
CA ALA A 92 22.22 18.74 10.03
C ALA A 92 23.03 19.47 8.95
N ASP A 93 23.99 18.75 8.36
CA ASP A 93 24.92 19.22 7.33
C ASP A 93 24.29 19.33 5.93
N THR A 94 23.17 18.66 5.66
CA THR A 94 22.46 18.71 4.37
C THR A 94 21.05 19.33 4.47
N PRO A 95 20.52 19.91 3.38
CA PRO A 95 19.14 20.43 3.34
C PRO A 95 18.09 19.36 3.73
N SER A 96 18.26 18.13 3.28
CA SER A 96 17.34 17.02 3.52
C SER A 96 17.30 16.61 5.00
N LYS A 97 18.46 16.58 5.68
CA LYS A 97 18.53 16.38 7.14
C LYS A 97 17.85 17.51 7.92
N LYS A 98 17.98 18.75 7.45
CA LYS A 98 17.28 19.90 8.07
C LYS A 98 15.76 19.75 7.96
N ILE A 99 15.23 19.34 6.80
CA ILE A 99 13.78 19.10 6.62
C ILE A 99 13.30 17.96 7.52
N ALA A 100 14.07 16.86 7.61
CA ALA A 100 13.75 15.75 8.50
C ALA A 100 13.72 16.21 9.97
N TRP A 101 14.64 17.09 10.38
CA TRP A 101 14.67 17.68 11.72
C TRP A 101 13.50 18.62 11.99
N GLU A 102 13.16 19.51 11.05
CA GLU A 102 11.94 20.36 11.13
C GLU A 102 10.67 19.48 11.23
N SER A 103 10.74 18.27 10.68
CA SER A 103 9.70 17.24 10.71
C SER A 103 9.87 16.21 11.84
N ALA A 104 10.72 16.46 12.85
CA ALA A 104 11.12 15.45 13.84
C ALA A 104 9.95 14.80 14.59
N ASN A 105 8.84 15.51 14.77
CA ASN A 105 7.64 14.94 15.40
C ASN A 105 7.00 13.85 14.52
N MET A 106 6.99 14.02 13.20
CA MET A 106 6.55 13.00 12.24
C MET A 106 7.53 11.83 12.20
N VAL A 107 8.84 12.11 12.20
CA VAL A 107 9.87 11.06 12.21
C VAL A 107 9.72 10.16 13.44
N ARG A 108 9.62 10.77 14.63
CA ARG A 108 9.39 10.05 15.89
C ARG A 108 8.07 9.29 15.91
N MET A 109 7.02 9.83 15.29
CA MET A 109 5.74 9.13 15.17
C MET A 109 5.93 7.79 14.46
N PHE A 110 6.57 7.77 13.29
CA PHE A 110 6.83 6.53 12.55
C PHE A 110 7.78 5.57 13.27
N MET A 111 8.83 6.08 13.92
CA MET A 111 9.71 5.25 14.76
C MET A 111 8.94 4.54 15.87
N ASN A 112 7.96 5.22 16.47
CA ASN A 112 7.17 4.67 17.58
C ASN A 112 6.01 3.77 17.11
N SER A 113 5.43 4.04 15.95
CA SER A 113 4.25 3.32 15.44
C SER A 113 4.60 2.08 14.60
N ASP A 114 5.65 2.15 13.78
CA ASP A 114 6.06 1.06 12.88
C ASP A 114 7.50 0.61 13.07
N THR A 115 8.28 1.28 13.92
CA THR A 115 9.74 1.05 14.04
C THR A 115 10.46 1.34 12.72
N SER A 116 9.91 2.24 11.91
CA SER A 116 10.54 2.75 10.69
C SER A 116 11.64 3.74 11.06
N PRO A 117 12.92 3.39 10.92
CA PRO A 117 14.03 4.30 11.13
C PRO A 117 14.09 5.34 10.01
N LEU A 118 14.75 6.45 10.30
CA LEU A 118 15.18 7.44 9.34
C LEU A 118 16.46 6.97 8.65
N TYR A 119 16.35 6.73 7.36
CA TYR A 119 17.46 6.37 6.51
C TYR A 119 17.97 7.63 5.81
N ASP A 120 19.24 7.94 5.99
CA ASP A 120 19.94 8.97 5.23
C ASP A 120 20.71 8.35 4.05
N ASN A 121 21.40 9.20 3.30
CA ASN A 121 22.25 8.80 2.19
C ASN A 121 21.48 7.97 1.15
N ASN A 122 20.49 8.56 0.49
CA ASN A 122 19.71 7.86 -0.54
C ASN A 122 19.73 8.64 -1.85
N LYS A 123 19.99 7.94 -2.96
CA LYS A 123 19.71 8.43 -4.30
C LYS A 123 18.35 7.92 -4.75
N ILE A 124 17.53 8.82 -5.30
CA ILE A 124 16.16 8.52 -5.73
C ILE A 124 15.97 8.87 -7.21
N ASP A 125 15.61 7.85 -7.99
CA ASP A 125 15.18 7.97 -9.38
C ASP A 125 13.66 7.74 -9.45
N VAL A 126 12.93 8.54 -10.22
CA VAL A 126 11.47 8.46 -10.32
C VAL A 126 11.04 8.02 -11.72
N PHE A 127 10.07 7.13 -11.77
CA PHE A 127 9.49 6.59 -12.99
C PHE A 127 7.99 6.82 -12.99
N THR A 128 7.52 7.55 -14.01
CA THR A 128 6.09 7.79 -14.27
C THR A 128 5.55 7.05 -15.49
N ASN A 129 6.41 6.28 -16.16
CA ASN A 129 6.09 5.53 -17.37
C ASN A 129 6.52 4.07 -17.17
N GLY A 130 5.61 3.14 -17.50
CA GLY A 130 5.81 1.71 -17.31
C GLY A 130 6.96 1.14 -18.13
N ASP A 131 7.13 1.55 -19.39
CA ASP A 131 8.22 1.03 -20.24
C ASP A 131 9.59 1.39 -19.67
N LYS A 132 9.80 2.66 -19.30
CA LYS A 132 11.06 3.12 -18.69
C LYS A 132 11.34 2.43 -17.35
N LEU A 133 10.31 2.22 -16.53
CA LEU A 133 10.44 1.49 -15.28
C LEU A 133 10.87 0.04 -15.53
N MET A 134 10.20 -0.65 -16.46
CA MET A 134 10.53 -2.04 -16.79
C MET A 134 11.92 -2.17 -17.39
N ASP A 135 12.33 -1.27 -18.28
CA ASP A 135 13.68 -1.27 -18.86
C ASP A 135 14.74 -1.18 -17.74
N GLN A 136 14.58 -0.24 -16.80
CA GLN A 136 15.49 -0.13 -15.65
C GLN A 136 15.43 -1.36 -14.74
N MET A 137 14.24 -1.91 -14.47
CA MET A 137 14.11 -3.13 -13.66
C MET A 137 14.79 -4.33 -14.32
N PHE A 138 14.69 -4.48 -15.64
CA PHE A 138 15.38 -5.54 -16.38
C PHE A 138 16.90 -5.37 -16.32
N ASP A 139 17.39 -4.14 -16.48
CA ASP A 139 18.82 -3.85 -16.36
C ASP A 139 19.35 -4.19 -14.97
N ASP A 140 18.63 -3.81 -13.91
CA ASP A 140 19.02 -4.13 -12.54
C ASP A 140 18.95 -5.65 -12.27
N ILE A 141 17.88 -6.33 -12.71
CA ILE A 141 17.74 -7.80 -12.57
C ILE A 141 18.88 -8.52 -13.28
N LYS A 142 19.22 -8.10 -14.50
CA LYS A 142 20.30 -8.70 -15.29
C LYS A 142 21.66 -8.57 -14.58
N ASN A 143 21.88 -7.46 -13.88
CA ASN A 143 23.13 -7.19 -13.16
C ASN A 143 23.17 -7.78 -11.74
N ALA A 144 22.08 -8.39 -11.25
CA ALA A 144 22.02 -8.97 -9.91
C ALA A 144 23.08 -10.07 -9.71
N LYS A 145 23.66 -10.15 -8.51
CA LYS A 145 24.77 -11.07 -8.19
C LYS A 145 24.50 -11.97 -7.00
N SER A 146 23.60 -11.59 -6.10
CA SER A 146 23.41 -12.26 -4.82
C SER A 146 21.95 -12.65 -4.58
N SER A 147 21.00 -11.74 -4.78
CA SER A 147 19.59 -12.02 -4.54
C SER A 147 18.64 -11.09 -5.30
N ILE A 148 17.46 -11.61 -5.60
CA ILE A 148 16.32 -10.86 -6.13
C ILE A 148 15.10 -11.23 -5.29
N ASN A 149 14.58 -10.25 -4.56
CA ASN A 149 13.41 -10.37 -3.71
C ASN A 149 12.29 -9.50 -4.30
N LEU A 150 11.24 -10.14 -4.81
CA LEU A 150 10.18 -9.49 -5.57
C LEU A 150 8.82 -9.78 -4.94
N GLU A 151 8.03 -8.75 -4.65
CA GLU A 151 6.70 -8.84 -4.06
C GLU A 151 5.77 -7.85 -4.74
N PHE A 152 4.69 -8.35 -5.36
CA PHE A 152 3.74 -7.51 -6.09
C PHE A 152 2.31 -8.03 -5.91
N TYR A 153 1.38 -7.12 -5.62
CA TYR A 153 -0.06 -7.43 -5.63
C TYR A 153 -0.49 -8.13 -6.93
N THR A 154 -0.09 -7.58 -8.08
CA THR A 154 -0.44 -8.14 -9.38
C THR A 154 0.82 -8.58 -10.13
N PHE A 155 0.84 -9.86 -10.49
CA PHE A 155 1.79 -10.46 -11.41
C PHE A 155 1.01 -11.26 -12.45
N TYR A 156 0.71 -10.66 -13.60
CA TYR A 156 -0.03 -11.35 -14.66
C TYR A 156 0.86 -12.26 -15.51
N ALA A 157 0.30 -13.39 -15.97
CA ALA A 157 0.96 -14.32 -16.88
C ALA A 157 0.90 -13.88 -18.36
N ASP A 158 1.04 -12.58 -18.61
CA ASP A 158 0.97 -11.93 -19.92
C ASP A 158 2.37 -11.72 -20.53
N LYS A 159 2.52 -10.83 -21.52
CA LYS A 159 3.78 -10.66 -22.24
C LYS A 159 4.88 -10.10 -21.31
N ILE A 160 4.57 -9.07 -20.53
CA ILE A 160 5.52 -8.50 -19.55
C ILE A 160 5.80 -9.49 -18.44
N GLY A 161 4.79 -10.13 -17.85
CA GLY A 161 5.04 -11.10 -16.78
C GLY A 161 5.89 -12.29 -17.22
N LYS A 162 5.72 -12.78 -18.46
CA LYS A 162 6.59 -13.83 -19.03
C LYS A 162 8.03 -13.36 -19.19
N LYS A 163 8.26 -12.11 -19.60
CA LYS A 163 9.61 -11.53 -19.70
C LYS A 163 10.27 -11.41 -18.32
N VAL A 164 9.53 -10.90 -17.33
CA VAL A 164 10.02 -10.83 -15.94
C VAL A 164 10.37 -12.23 -15.44
N LEU A 165 9.46 -13.21 -15.59
CA LEU A 165 9.72 -14.60 -15.20
C LEU A 165 10.98 -15.16 -15.88
N ALA A 166 11.16 -14.93 -17.19
CA ALA A 166 12.32 -15.42 -17.92
C ALA A 166 13.64 -14.84 -17.37
N ALA A 167 13.68 -13.54 -17.08
CA ALA A 167 14.85 -12.91 -16.48
C ALA A 167 15.14 -13.47 -15.08
N LEU A 168 14.11 -13.66 -14.24
CA LEU A 168 14.28 -14.27 -12.92
C LEU A 168 14.80 -15.72 -13.01
N VAL A 169 14.31 -16.51 -13.98
CA VAL A 169 14.78 -17.89 -14.22
C VAL A 169 16.25 -17.91 -14.64
N GLU A 170 16.68 -16.96 -15.48
CA GLU A 170 18.08 -16.84 -15.90
C GLU A 170 19.00 -16.58 -14.69
N LYS A 171 18.64 -15.60 -13.85
CA LYS A 171 19.43 -15.29 -12.64
C LYS A 171 19.43 -16.43 -11.63
N ALA A 172 18.32 -17.15 -11.47
CA ALA A 172 18.27 -18.33 -10.62
C ALA A 172 19.25 -19.43 -11.09
N LYS A 173 19.36 -19.66 -12.42
CA LYS A 173 20.35 -20.60 -12.98
C LYS A 173 21.80 -20.17 -12.76
N GLU A 174 22.05 -18.87 -12.65
CA GLU A 174 23.37 -18.31 -12.30
C GLU A 174 23.68 -18.43 -10.79
N GLY A 175 22.75 -18.94 -9.98
CA GLY A 175 22.91 -19.12 -8.54
C GLY A 175 22.49 -17.91 -7.70
N VAL A 176 21.80 -16.93 -8.30
CA VAL A 176 21.18 -15.81 -7.56
C VAL A 176 19.98 -16.33 -6.78
N ASP A 177 19.83 -15.94 -5.52
CA ASP A 177 18.64 -16.30 -4.74
C ASP A 177 17.44 -15.51 -5.25
N VAL A 178 16.51 -16.17 -5.94
CA VAL A 178 15.30 -15.52 -6.45
C VAL A 178 14.07 -15.93 -5.63
N ARG A 179 13.38 -14.95 -5.06
CA ARG A 179 12.14 -15.13 -4.29
C ARG A 179 11.05 -14.20 -4.79
N VAL A 180 9.87 -14.77 -5.05
CA VAL A 180 8.70 -14.06 -5.54
C VAL A 180 7.52 -14.26 -4.60
N ILE A 181 6.91 -13.16 -4.16
CA ILE A 181 5.61 -13.12 -3.49
C ILE A 181 4.61 -12.46 -4.45
N TYR A 182 3.41 -13.02 -4.52
CA TYR A 182 2.32 -12.41 -5.30
C TYR A 182 0.99 -12.58 -4.59
N ASP A 183 0.06 -11.65 -4.79
CA ASP A 183 -1.31 -11.82 -4.28
C ASP A 183 -2.13 -12.69 -5.25
N SER A 184 -2.79 -13.72 -4.72
CA SER A 184 -3.54 -14.68 -5.55
C SER A 184 -4.83 -14.11 -6.15
N TRP A 185 -5.36 -13.02 -5.58
CA TRP A 185 -6.52 -12.32 -6.10
C TRP A 185 -6.13 -11.13 -6.98
N GLY A 186 -5.05 -10.41 -6.70
CA GLY A 186 -4.53 -9.39 -7.61
C GLY A 186 -4.04 -9.99 -8.93
N SER A 187 -3.41 -11.16 -8.85
CA SER A 187 -2.79 -11.86 -9.99
C SER A 187 -3.72 -12.85 -10.71
N MET A 188 -5.06 -12.69 -10.63
CA MET A 188 -6.05 -13.67 -11.12
C MET A 188 -5.61 -14.41 -12.40
N GLY A 189 -5.53 -15.74 -12.34
CA GLY A 189 -5.10 -16.58 -13.45
C GLY A 189 -3.62 -17.00 -13.40
N THR A 190 -2.77 -16.28 -12.67
CA THR A 190 -1.40 -16.70 -12.37
C THR A 190 -1.41 -17.71 -11.23
N THR A 191 -0.86 -18.90 -11.49
CA THR A 191 -0.78 -20.01 -10.53
C THR A 191 0.66 -20.47 -10.37
N GLN A 192 0.95 -21.30 -9.38
CA GLN A 192 2.29 -21.88 -9.20
C GLN A 192 2.81 -22.60 -10.46
N ARG A 193 1.92 -23.09 -11.34
CA ARG A 193 2.33 -23.69 -12.62
C ARG A 193 3.06 -22.71 -13.53
N PHE A 194 2.68 -21.43 -13.50
CA PHE A 194 3.36 -20.38 -14.26
C PHE A 194 4.83 -20.25 -13.83
N PHE A 195 5.10 -20.36 -12.54
CA PHE A 195 6.44 -20.28 -11.95
C PHE A 195 7.23 -21.60 -11.99
N LYS A 196 6.72 -22.66 -12.62
CA LYS A 196 7.41 -23.95 -12.72
C LYS A 196 8.86 -23.84 -13.22
N PRO A 197 9.17 -23.08 -14.29
CA PRO A 197 10.54 -22.91 -14.75
C PRO A 197 11.47 -22.26 -13.71
N LEU A 198 10.92 -21.43 -12.82
CA LEU A 198 11.69 -20.80 -11.75
C LEU A 198 12.05 -21.80 -10.66
N PHE A 199 11.12 -22.66 -10.26
CA PHE A 199 11.40 -23.75 -9.32
C PHE A 199 12.47 -24.71 -9.84
N GLU A 200 12.41 -25.05 -11.13
CA GLU A 200 13.40 -25.92 -11.78
C GLU A 200 14.79 -25.27 -11.85
N ALA A 201 14.86 -23.94 -11.86
CA ALA A 201 16.10 -23.17 -11.80
C ALA A 201 16.59 -22.91 -10.36
N GLY A 202 15.88 -23.39 -9.32
CA GLY A 202 16.24 -23.20 -7.92
C GLY A 202 15.67 -21.94 -7.25
N GLY A 203 14.85 -21.16 -7.96
CA GLY A 203 14.12 -20.02 -7.40
C GLY A 203 12.78 -20.42 -6.76
N HIS A 204 12.14 -19.47 -6.09
CA HIS A 204 10.89 -19.71 -5.35
C HIS A 204 9.84 -18.63 -5.65
N ALA A 205 8.57 -19.04 -5.74
CA ALA A 205 7.43 -18.15 -5.95
C ALA A 205 6.20 -18.66 -5.20
N TYR A 206 5.64 -17.87 -4.28
CA TYR A 206 4.49 -18.28 -3.48
C TYR A 206 3.41 -17.21 -3.39
N PRO A 207 2.13 -17.60 -3.39
CA PRO A 207 1.07 -16.65 -3.07
C PRO A 207 1.22 -16.20 -1.61
N PHE A 208 1.04 -14.91 -1.36
CA PHE A 208 1.15 -14.31 -0.03
C PHE A 208 0.32 -15.11 1.00
N LEU A 209 0.91 -15.41 2.16
CA LEU A 209 0.33 -16.22 3.24
C LEU A 209 -0.20 -17.60 2.81
N HIS A 210 0.40 -18.17 1.76
CA HIS A 210 0.06 -19.47 1.16
C HIS A 210 -1.44 -19.66 0.96
N THR A 211 -2.12 -18.68 0.36
CA THR A 211 -3.52 -18.88 -0.04
C THR A 211 -3.62 -19.99 -1.09
N HIS A 212 -4.09 -21.17 -0.68
CA HIS A 212 -4.19 -22.37 -1.53
C HIS A 212 -5.40 -22.35 -2.49
N SER A 213 -6.44 -21.57 -2.21
CA SER A 213 -7.62 -21.42 -3.08
C SER A 213 -8.34 -20.11 -2.81
N ASN A 214 -8.65 -19.36 -3.87
CA ASN A 214 -9.39 -18.10 -3.77
C ASN A 214 -10.85 -18.29 -3.30
N PHE A 215 -11.46 -19.47 -3.54
CA PHE A 215 -12.86 -19.73 -3.22
C PHE A 215 -13.12 -20.10 -1.75
N PHE A 216 -12.09 -20.57 -1.03
CA PHE A 216 -12.20 -21.00 0.37
C PHE A 216 -11.31 -20.18 1.32
N ASP A 217 -10.74 -19.08 0.82
CA ASP A 217 -9.91 -18.21 1.64
C ASP A 217 -10.79 -17.25 2.45
N PHE A 218 -10.98 -17.55 3.74
CA PHE A 218 -11.68 -16.69 4.69
C PHE A 218 -10.96 -15.36 5.00
N ARG A 219 -9.86 -15.06 4.30
CA ARG A 219 -9.06 -13.83 4.42
C ARG A 219 -9.24 -12.91 3.21
N VAL A 220 -10.37 -12.98 2.49
CA VAL A 220 -10.63 -12.18 1.27
C VAL A 220 -10.35 -10.69 1.43
N ASN A 221 -10.56 -10.17 2.64
CA ASN A 221 -10.36 -8.77 2.97
C ASN A 221 -8.90 -8.38 3.16
N PHE A 222 -7.99 -9.32 3.38
CA PHE A 222 -6.58 -9.04 3.68
C PHE A 222 -5.73 -9.37 2.47
N ARG A 223 -5.23 -8.34 1.80
CA ARG A 223 -4.47 -8.45 0.56
C ARG A 223 -3.08 -7.90 0.73
N ASP A 224 -2.12 -8.59 0.13
CA ASP A 224 -0.80 -8.04 -0.09
C ASP A 224 -0.92 -6.99 -1.19
N HIS A 225 -0.87 -5.71 -0.82
CA HIS A 225 -0.84 -4.63 -1.77
C HIS A 225 0.55 -4.01 -1.89
N HIS A 226 1.61 -4.68 -1.43
CA HIS A 226 2.97 -4.24 -1.63
C HIS A 226 3.39 -4.31 -3.11
N LYS A 227 4.37 -3.47 -3.45
CA LYS A 227 5.13 -3.49 -4.70
C LYS A 227 6.57 -3.21 -4.34
N ILE A 228 7.30 -4.29 -4.03
CA ILE A 228 8.68 -4.25 -3.57
C ILE A 228 9.50 -5.07 -4.55
N LEU A 229 10.60 -4.49 -5.00
CA LEU A 229 11.69 -5.23 -5.61
C LEU A 229 12.95 -4.82 -4.86
N VAL A 230 13.70 -5.78 -4.33
CA VAL A 230 15.04 -5.55 -3.78
C VAL A 230 16.02 -6.46 -4.49
N ILE A 231 17.09 -5.87 -5.00
CA ILE A 231 18.15 -6.55 -5.74
C ILE A 231 19.45 -6.35 -4.97
N ASP A 232 20.07 -7.49 -4.64
CA ASP A 232 21.33 -7.61 -3.91
C ASP A 232 21.39 -6.91 -2.54
N GLY A 233 20.25 -6.45 -2.02
CA GLY A 233 20.20 -5.59 -0.83
C GLY A 233 20.73 -4.16 -1.07
N GLU A 234 20.97 -3.76 -2.32
CA GLU A 234 21.60 -2.48 -2.69
C GLU A 234 20.67 -1.56 -3.51
N HIS A 235 19.83 -2.15 -4.35
CA HIS A 235 18.84 -1.42 -5.15
C HIS A 235 17.44 -1.88 -4.79
N GLY A 236 16.48 -0.97 -4.79
CA GLY A 236 15.10 -1.37 -4.61
C GLY A 236 14.08 -0.38 -5.10
N TYR A 237 12.85 -0.87 -5.22
CA TYR A 237 11.75 -0.18 -5.84
C TYR A 237 10.52 -0.21 -4.95
N VAL A 238 9.80 0.90 -4.93
CA VAL A 238 8.50 1.02 -4.28
C VAL A 238 7.61 2.00 -5.04
N GLY A 239 6.31 1.72 -5.13
CA GLY A 239 5.37 2.58 -5.84
C GLY A 239 4.05 1.90 -6.19
N GLY A 240 3.37 2.42 -7.22
CA GLY A 240 2.04 1.94 -7.61
C GLY A 240 2.00 0.94 -8.76
N PHE A 241 3.04 0.86 -9.60
CA PHE A 241 3.08 -0.02 -10.77
C PHE A 241 3.07 -1.49 -10.39
N ASN A 242 2.25 -2.32 -11.06
CA ASN A 242 2.36 -3.78 -10.97
C ASN A 242 2.97 -4.40 -12.23
N ILE A 243 3.10 -5.73 -12.25
CA ILE A 243 3.63 -6.50 -13.37
C ILE A 243 2.47 -6.96 -14.27
N GLY A 244 2.37 -6.34 -15.45
CA GLY A 244 1.43 -6.71 -16.49
C GLY A 244 1.37 -5.71 -17.65
N ASP A 245 0.84 -6.15 -18.79
CA ASP A 245 0.81 -5.41 -20.06
C ASP A 245 0.02 -4.09 -19.95
N GLN A 246 -1.02 -4.04 -19.10
CA GLN A 246 -1.81 -2.81 -18.91
C GLN A 246 -1.00 -1.65 -18.32
N TYR A 247 0.00 -1.97 -17.50
CA TYR A 247 0.86 -0.98 -16.83
C TYR A 247 1.85 -0.32 -17.79
N MET A 248 2.04 -0.92 -18.97
CA MET A 248 2.83 -0.35 -20.06
C MET A 248 1.99 0.59 -20.95
N GLY A 249 0.72 0.83 -20.60
CA GLY A 249 -0.21 1.59 -21.42
C GLY A 249 -0.72 0.85 -22.65
N TRP A 250 -0.56 -0.48 -22.72
CA TRP A 250 -0.98 -1.28 -23.88
C TRP A 250 -2.47 -1.66 -23.83
N SER A 251 -3.16 -1.34 -22.73
CA SER A 251 -4.59 -1.62 -22.57
C SER A 251 -5.44 -0.65 -23.39
N LYS A 252 -6.25 -1.16 -24.33
CA LYS A 252 -7.23 -0.35 -25.07
C LYS A 252 -8.27 0.32 -24.16
N LYS A 253 -8.59 -0.29 -23.01
CA LYS A 253 -9.58 0.23 -22.06
C LYS A 253 -9.06 1.44 -21.30
N PHE A 254 -7.81 1.38 -20.85
CA PHE A 254 -7.23 2.35 -19.93
C PHE A 254 -6.32 3.37 -20.62
N GLY A 255 -5.85 3.08 -21.84
CA GLY A 255 -4.91 3.92 -22.55
C GLY A 255 -3.60 4.07 -21.78
N ASN A 256 -3.09 5.29 -21.71
CA ASN A 256 -1.89 5.60 -20.94
C ASN A 256 -2.13 5.35 -19.44
N TRP A 257 -1.35 4.44 -18.86
CA TRP A 257 -1.40 4.12 -17.44
C TRP A 257 -0.42 5.03 -16.70
N GLN A 258 -0.94 6.10 -16.11
CA GLN A 258 -0.15 7.09 -15.37
C GLN A 258 0.00 6.61 -13.92
N ASP A 259 1.22 6.26 -13.52
CA ASP A 259 1.50 5.77 -12.17
C ASP A 259 2.87 6.32 -11.71
N CYS A 260 3.30 6.00 -10.51
CA CYS A 260 4.58 6.46 -9.97
C CYS A 260 5.25 5.36 -9.16
N SER A 261 6.49 5.05 -9.53
CA SER A 261 7.41 4.25 -8.71
C SER A 261 8.75 4.95 -8.60
N ILE A 262 9.41 4.76 -7.46
CA ILE A 262 10.77 5.22 -7.23
C ILE A 262 11.73 4.04 -7.16
N ARG A 263 12.93 4.25 -7.69
CA ARG A 263 14.10 3.40 -7.47
C ARG A 263 15.00 4.09 -6.46
N ILE A 264 15.42 3.34 -5.46
CA ILE A 264 16.24 3.80 -4.36
C ILE A 264 17.59 3.07 -4.43
N HIS A 265 18.67 3.82 -4.22
CA HIS A 265 20.00 3.28 -3.96
C HIS A 265 20.58 3.99 -2.73
N GLY A 266 20.56 3.30 -1.59
CA GLY A 266 20.96 3.85 -0.30
C GLY A 266 20.39 3.06 0.89
N ASN A 267 20.60 3.59 2.09
CA ASN A 267 20.28 2.89 3.36
C ASN A 267 18.79 2.53 3.48
N ALA A 268 17.89 3.26 2.82
CA ALA A 268 16.45 2.98 2.88
C ALA A 268 16.07 1.62 2.27
N ILE A 269 16.95 0.98 1.50
CA ILE A 269 16.75 -0.39 1.02
C ILE A 269 16.64 -1.38 2.17
N TYR A 270 17.28 -1.14 3.32
CA TYR A 270 17.12 -2.01 4.49
C TYR A 270 15.69 -2.05 5.00
N GLY A 271 14.94 -0.95 4.87
CA GLY A 271 13.51 -0.90 5.19
C GLY A 271 12.68 -1.79 4.27
N LEU A 272 12.85 -1.65 2.94
CA LEU A 272 12.18 -2.49 1.95
C LEU A 272 12.53 -3.97 2.09
N GLN A 273 13.82 -4.26 2.26
CA GLN A 273 14.33 -5.62 2.43
C GLN A 273 13.80 -6.27 3.71
N SER A 274 13.73 -5.51 4.81
CA SER A 274 13.18 -6.00 6.08
C SER A 274 11.69 -6.30 5.97
N GLN A 275 10.93 -5.47 5.26
CA GLN A 275 9.52 -5.73 5.01
C GLN A 275 9.33 -6.99 4.16
N PHE A 276 10.07 -7.13 3.04
CA PHE A 276 10.03 -8.34 2.23
C PHE A 276 10.38 -9.60 3.02
N ILE A 277 11.44 -9.59 3.83
CA ILE A 277 11.83 -10.75 4.65
C ILE A 277 10.71 -11.12 5.64
N LEU A 278 10.04 -10.12 6.20
CA LEU A 278 8.92 -10.35 7.11
C LEU A 278 7.75 -11.02 6.38
N ASP A 279 7.38 -10.53 5.20
CA ASP A 279 6.29 -11.08 4.39
C ASP A 279 6.63 -12.46 3.84
N TRP A 280 7.89 -12.67 3.44
CA TRP A 280 8.41 -13.98 3.04
C TRP A 280 8.33 -15.00 4.17
N ASN A 281 8.83 -14.66 5.35
CA ASN A 281 8.82 -15.56 6.51
C ASN A 281 7.41 -15.81 7.07
N ALA A 282 6.49 -14.86 6.85
CA ALA A 282 5.07 -15.03 7.17
C ALA A 282 4.37 -15.94 6.16
N THR A 283 4.82 -15.90 4.90
CA THR A 283 4.33 -16.73 3.80
C THR A 283 4.87 -18.15 3.91
N ASP A 284 6.18 -18.36 3.76
CA ASP A 284 6.82 -19.67 3.78
C ASP A 284 7.49 -19.97 5.13
N GLY A 285 6.95 -20.96 5.84
CA GLY A 285 7.49 -21.42 7.12
C GLY A 285 8.69 -22.37 7.01
N LYS A 286 9.04 -22.85 5.80
CA LYS A 286 10.12 -23.81 5.58
C LYS A 286 11.42 -23.14 5.11
N LEU A 287 11.32 -22.16 4.23
CA LEU A 287 12.47 -21.43 3.67
C LEU A 287 12.65 -20.06 4.33
N GLN A 288 12.62 -20.04 5.66
CA GLN A 288 12.73 -18.79 6.40
C GLN A 288 14.13 -18.19 6.29
N ILE A 289 14.18 -16.89 5.98
CA ILE A 289 15.39 -16.09 6.07
C ILE A 289 15.58 -15.76 7.55
N ASN A 290 16.62 -16.30 8.18
CA ASN A 290 16.95 -15.92 9.55
C ASN A 290 17.75 -14.61 9.53
N PRO A 291 17.16 -13.47 9.93
CA PRO A 291 17.85 -12.18 9.89
C PRO A 291 18.99 -12.12 10.92
N ASN A 292 19.12 -13.08 11.84
CA ASN A 292 20.20 -13.14 12.84
C ASN A 292 21.38 -14.03 12.42
N ASN A 293 21.35 -14.63 11.23
CA ASN A 293 22.50 -15.36 10.70
C ASN A 293 23.51 -14.37 10.08
N PRO A 294 24.78 -14.30 10.56
CA PRO A 294 25.81 -13.39 10.02
C PRO A 294 26.00 -13.44 8.51
N GLU A 295 25.91 -14.62 7.89
CA GLU A 295 26.06 -14.76 6.43
C GLU A 295 24.87 -14.15 5.68
N MET A 296 23.65 -14.31 6.22
CA MET A 296 22.44 -13.71 5.65
C MET A 296 22.43 -12.20 5.85
N ILE A 297 22.96 -11.69 6.98
CA ILE A 297 23.11 -10.25 7.21
C ILE A 297 24.00 -9.66 6.13
N LYS A 298 25.19 -10.23 5.89
CA LYS A 298 26.12 -9.72 4.86
C LYS A 298 25.50 -9.74 3.46
N LYS A 299 24.63 -10.72 3.18
CA LYS A 299 23.98 -10.88 1.87
C LYS A 299 22.81 -9.91 1.65
N TYR A 300 21.92 -9.75 2.64
CA TYR A 300 20.68 -8.96 2.50
C TYR A 300 20.81 -7.53 3.02
N TYR A 301 21.80 -7.26 3.87
CA TYR A 301 22.10 -5.95 4.42
C TYR A 301 23.58 -5.61 4.18
N PRO A 302 24.02 -5.55 2.90
CA PRO A 302 25.39 -5.16 2.58
C PRO A 302 25.62 -3.70 2.99
N ILE A 303 26.87 -3.31 3.25
CA ILE A 303 27.19 -1.89 3.45
C ILE A 303 27.04 -1.17 2.11
N ILE A 304 26.15 -0.19 2.06
CA ILE A 304 25.89 0.60 0.86
C ILE A 304 26.69 1.90 0.92
N HIS A 305 27.46 2.17 -0.14
CA HIS A 305 28.14 3.45 -0.33
C HIS A 305 27.45 4.21 -1.46
N THR A 306 26.81 5.33 -1.13
CA THR A 306 26.08 6.15 -2.11
C THR A 306 26.36 7.63 -1.90
N VAL A 307 26.10 8.42 -2.95
CA VAL A 307 26.35 9.87 -3.02
C VAL A 307 25.07 10.70 -2.93
N GLY A 308 23.91 10.06 -2.74
CA GLY A 308 22.64 10.79 -2.59
C GLY A 308 22.47 11.35 -1.19
N GLU A 309 21.79 12.48 -1.04
CA GLU A 309 21.58 13.14 0.27
C GLU A 309 20.16 12.95 0.83
N ALA A 310 19.27 12.30 0.07
CA ALA A 310 17.87 12.21 0.45
C ALA A 310 17.69 11.42 1.74
N VAL A 311 16.84 11.95 2.60
CA VAL A 311 16.49 11.35 3.89
C VAL A 311 15.06 10.82 3.80
N MET A 312 14.81 9.59 4.24
CA MET A 312 13.48 8.99 4.13
C MET A 312 13.19 7.92 5.18
N GLN A 313 11.91 7.58 5.35
CA GLN A 313 11.44 6.45 6.12
C GLN A 313 10.63 5.53 5.23
N ILE A 314 10.83 4.22 5.37
CA ILE A 314 9.98 3.20 4.76
C ILE A 314 8.96 2.77 5.80
N VAL A 315 7.68 2.98 5.51
CA VAL A 315 6.58 2.76 6.45
C VAL A 315 5.63 1.73 5.85
N SER A 316 5.36 0.69 6.62
CA SER A 316 4.38 -0.33 6.31
C SER A 316 3.10 -0.11 7.12
N SER A 317 1.96 -0.46 6.55
CA SER A 317 0.70 -0.55 7.28
C SER A 317 -0.05 -1.80 6.89
N GLY A 318 -0.87 -2.30 7.79
CA GLY A 318 -1.58 -3.54 7.54
C GLY A 318 -2.62 -3.88 8.61
N PRO A 319 -3.51 -4.82 8.29
CA PRO A 319 -4.54 -5.34 9.21
C PRO A 319 -3.98 -6.07 10.45
N ASP A 320 -2.67 -6.30 10.51
CA ASP A 320 -1.95 -6.88 11.65
C ASP A 320 -1.79 -5.89 12.82
N THR A 321 -1.97 -4.59 12.56
CA THR A 321 -1.88 -3.49 13.52
C THR A 321 -3.15 -2.63 13.49
N SER A 322 -3.42 -1.92 14.59
CA SER A 322 -4.53 -0.95 14.66
C SER A 322 -4.07 0.49 14.53
N MET A 323 -2.80 0.72 14.21
CA MET A 323 -2.21 2.06 14.18
C MET A 323 -2.47 2.80 12.86
N GLU A 324 -2.72 2.08 11.76
CA GLU A 324 -3.02 2.68 10.45
C GLU A 324 -1.91 3.67 10.03
N GLN A 325 -0.65 3.24 10.13
CA GLN A 325 0.54 4.09 10.12
C GLN A 325 0.66 5.01 8.89
N ILE A 326 0.35 4.50 7.70
CA ILE A 326 0.39 5.31 6.48
C ILE A 326 -0.71 6.39 6.52
N LYS A 327 -1.89 6.07 7.04
CA LYS A 327 -2.99 7.03 7.21
C LYS A 327 -2.61 8.17 8.14
N ILE A 328 -2.10 7.86 9.34
CA ILE A 328 -1.65 8.90 10.27
C ILE A 328 -0.46 9.69 9.71
N GLY A 329 0.37 9.05 8.87
CA GLY A 329 1.40 9.70 8.07
C GLY A 329 0.84 10.77 7.13
N TYR A 330 -0.17 10.42 6.32
CA TYR A 330 -0.85 11.36 5.43
C TYR A 330 -1.52 12.50 6.20
N ILE A 331 -2.24 12.20 7.29
CA ILE A 331 -2.83 13.24 8.17
C ILE A 331 -1.74 14.18 8.67
N LYS A 332 -0.61 13.63 9.14
CA LYS A 332 0.49 14.44 9.67
C LYS A 332 1.13 15.33 8.60
N MET A 333 1.29 14.82 7.37
CA MET A 333 1.76 15.63 6.23
C MET A 333 0.80 16.80 5.95
N ILE A 334 -0.50 16.52 5.88
CA ILE A 334 -1.53 17.54 5.61
C ILE A 334 -1.55 18.61 6.70
N GLU A 335 -1.48 18.22 7.97
CA GLU A 335 -1.43 19.15 9.11
C GLU A 335 -0.16 20.02 9.13
N MET A 336 0.96 19.50 8.62
CA MET A 336 2.23 20.24 8.59
C MET A 336 2.34 21.22 7.43
N ALA A 337 1.42 21.15 6.46
CA ALA A 337 1.44 21.98 5.26
C ALA A 337 1.25 23.47 5.60
N LYS A 338 2.10 24.31 5.03
CA LYS A 338 2.05 25.77 5.19
C LYS A 338 1.53 26.46 3.94
N HIS A 339 1.75 25.88 2.77
CA HIS A 339 1.46 26.54 1.49
C HIS A 339 0.64 25.66 0.55
N LYS A 340 1.02 24.39 0.36
CA LYS A 340 0.43 23.54 -0.68
C LYS A 340 0.45 22.05 -0.29
N VAL A 341 -0.65 21.36 -0.63
CA VAL A 341 -0.76 19.90 -0.58
C VAL A 341 -1.21 19.40 -1.95
N GLN A 342 -0.42 18.54 -2.58
CA GLN A 342 -0.73 17.92 -3.86
C GLN A 342 -0.88 16.40 -3.69
N ILE A 343 -2.03 15.86 -4.06
CA ILE A 343 -2.37 14.45 -3.87
C ILE A 343 -2.77 13.85 -5.20
N THR A 344 -2.19 12.71 -5.54
CA THR A 344 -2.66 11.87 -6.66
C THR A 344 -3.05 10.52 -6.10
N THR A 345 -4.26 10.07 -6.44
CA THR A 345 -4.79 8.78 -5.98
C THR A 345 -5.79 8.23 -7.00
N PRO A 346 -5.79 6.93 -7.31
CA PRO A 346 -6.84 6.34 -8.15
C PRO A 346 -8.20 6.36 -7.43
N TYR A 347 -8.19 6.23 -6.10
CA TYR A 347 -9.39 6.11 -5.29
C TYR A 347 -9.37 7.18 -4.19
N LEU A 348 -10.36 8.07 -4.22
CA LEU A 348 -10.52 9.14 -3.24
C LEU A 348 -11.76 8.84 -2.40
N ILE A 349 -11.57 8.00 -1.39
CA ILE A 349 -12.62 7.58 -0.45
C ILE A 349 -12.08 7.80 0.97
N PRO A 350 -11.67 9.03 1.33
CA PRO A 350 -11.03 9.29 2.60
C PRO A 350 -11.98 8.94 3.75
N ASP A 351 -11.42 8.39 4.82
CA ASP A 351 -12.14 8.25 6.08
C ASP A 351 -12.38 9.64 6.73
N PRO A 352 -13.20 9.72 7.81
CA PRO A 352 -13.55 11.01 8.40
C PRO A 352 -12.32 11.78 8.90
N SER A 353 -11.29 11.07 9.39
CA SER A 353 -10.08 11.72 9.90
C SER A 353 -9.23 12.36 8.80
N VAL A 354 -9.09 11.71 7.65
CA VAL A 354 -8.41 12.29 6.49
C VAL A 354 -9.24 13.42 5.88
N LEU A 355 -10.56 13.25 5.80
CA LEU A 355 -11.46 14.30 5.31
C LEU A 355 -11.39 15.56 6.17
N ASP A 356 -11.37 15.41 7.50
CA ASP A 356 -11.22 16.53 8.43
C ASP A 356 -9.84 17.19 8.30
N ALA A 357 -8.77 16.43 8.13
CA ALA A 357 -7.44 16.99 7.90
C ALA A 357 -7.39 17.86 6.62
N LEU A 358 -7.94 17.35 5.50
CA LEU A 358 -8.03 18.09 4.24
C LEU A 358 -8.89 19.36 4.39
N LYS A 359 -10.02 19.25 5.12
CA LYS A 359 -10.89 20.37 5.43
C LYS A 359 -10.16 21.45 6.23
N ILE A 360 -9.44 21.06 7.29
CA ILE A 360 -8.69 21.98 8.15
C ILE A 360 -7.60 22.69 7.34
N ALA A 361 -6.84 21.95 6.52
CA ALA A 361 -5.80 22.53 5.67
C ALA A 361 -6.38 23.57 4.70
N SER A 362 -7.42 23.20 3.95
CA SER A 362 -8.11 24.09 3.01
C SER A 362 -8.64 25.36 3.71
N MET A 363 -9.32 25.20 4.86
CA MET A 363 -9.86 26.32 5.64
C MET A 363 -8.76 27.20 6.28
N SER A 364 -7.55 26.67 6.44
CA SER A 364 -6.38 27.40 6.94
C SER A 364 -5.65 28.18 5.85
N GLY A 365 -6.14 28.14 4.60
CA GLY A 365 -5.56 28.85 3.46
C GLY A 365 -4.47 28.08 2.71
N VAL A 366 -4.28 26.79 3.01
CA VAL A 366 -3.36 25.92 2.26
C VAL A 366 -4.00 25.55 0.91
N ASP A 367 -3.24 25.63 -0.19
CA ASP A 367 -3.72 25.21 -1.52
C ASP A 367 -3.72 23.68 -1.62
N VAL A 368 -4.89 23.07 -1.43
CA VAL A 368 -5.08 21.62 -1.51
C VAL A 368 -5.56 21.25 -2.91
N GLN A 369 -4.76 20.45 -3.62
CA GLN A 369 -5.00 19.99 -4.98
C GLN A 369 -4.99 18.46 -5.03
N ILE A 370 -6.00 17.86 -5.66
CA ILE A 370 -6.14 16.41 -5.76
C ILE A 370 -6.40 16.01 -7.21
N ILE A 371 -5.64 15.07 -7.76
CA ILE A 371 -5.90 14.44 -9.07
C ILE A 371 -6.43 13.02 -8.87
N VAL A 372 -7.54 12.71 -9.53
CA VAL A 372 -8.17 11.38 -9.58
C VAL A 372 -8.47 10.97 -11.03
N PRO A 373 -8.74 9.69 -11.32
CA PRO A 373 -9.10 9.24 -12.67
C PRO A 373 -10.40 9.89 -13.16
N ASP A 374 -10.54 10.05 -14.47
CA ASP A 374 -11.80 10.44 -15.11
C ASP A 374 -12.69 9.25 -15.51
N MET A 375 -12.21 8.01 -15.32
CA MET A 375 -12.90 6.80 -15.75
C MET A 375 -12.88 5.67 -14.70
N PRO A 376 -13.87 4.76 -14.71
CA PRO A 376 -13.94 3.65 -13.77
C PRO A 376 -13.09 2.44 -14.19
N ASP A 377 -12.37 1.89 -13.22
CA ASP A 377 -11.85 0.52 -13.26
C ASP A 377 -12.78 -0.45 -12.51
N HIS A 378 -13.42 0.01 -11.43
CA HIS A 378 -14.41 -0.72 -10.63
C HIS A 378 -15.74 0.05 -10.48
N PRO A 379 -16.92 -0.59 -10.59
CA PRO A 379 -18.22 0.09 -10.72
C PRO A 379 -18.61 0.97 -9.52
N PHE A 380 -18.30 0.55 -8.29
CA PHE A 380 -18.68 1.29 -7.08
C PHE A 380 -17.59 2.28 -6.61
N VAL A 381 -16.32 1.95 -6.81
CA VAL A 381 -15.18 2.74 -6.32
C VAL A 381 -15.14 4.11 -6.99
N TYR A 382 -15.31 4.14 -8.31
CA TYR A 382 -15.34 5.39 -9.06
C TYR A 382 -16.52 6.29 -8.63
N ARG A 383 -17.71 5.72 -8.39
CA ARG A 383 -18.88 6.49 -7.95
C ARG A 383 -18.74 7.02 -6.52
N ALA A 384 -18.11 6.25 -5.63
CA ALA A 384 -17.74 6.75 -4.30
C ALA A 384 -16.70 7.88 -4.40
N THR A 385 -15.70 7.72 -5.27
CA THR A 385 -14.70 8.78 -5.56
C THR A 385 -15.36 10.08 -6.01
N GLN A 386 -16.31 10.02 -6.95
CA GLN A 386 -17.07 11.20 -7.37
C GLN A 386 -17.86 11.85 -6.22
N TYR A 387 -18.45 11.04 -5.33
CA TYR A 387 -19.13 11.57 -4.14
C TYR A 387 -18.17 12.41 -3.27
N TYR A 388 -17.01 11.86 -2.91
CA TYR A 388 -16.06 12.56 -2.04
C TYR A 388 -15.39 13.74 -2.75
N ALA A 389 -15.13 13.63 -4.05
CA ALA A 389 -14.69 14.77 -4.87
C ALA A 389 -15.67 15.94 -4.77
N SER A 390 -16.98 15.68 -4.93
CA SER A 390 -18.03 16.69 -4.76
C SER A 390 -18.00 17.33 -3.37
N GLN A 391 -17.86 16.54 -2.30
CA GLN A 391 -17.75 17.07 -0.93
C GLN A 391 -16.52 17.96 -0.76
N LEU A 392 -15.36 17.52 -1.24
CA LEU A 392 -14.09 18.26 -1.11
C LEU A 392 -14.11 19.57 -1.92
N THR A 393 -14.69 19.59 -3.11
CA THR A 393 -14.84 20.83 -3.90
C THR A 393 -15.67 21.90 -3.18
N LYS A 394 -16.70 21.50 -2.40
CA LYS A 394 -17.49 22.41 -1.57
C LYS A 394 -16.68 23.00 -0.40
N LEU A 395 -15.59 22.34 -0.01
CA LEU A 395 -14.68 22.76 1.07
C LEU A 395 -13.49 23.59 0.56
N GLY A 396 -13.47 23.98 -0.72
CA GLY A 396 -12.40 24.77 -1.33
C GLY A 396 -11.20 23.96 -1.82
N VAL A 397 -11.25 22.62 -1.72
CA VAL A 397 -10.21 21.74 -2.28
C VAL A 397 -10.37 21.66 -3.80
N LYS A 398 -9.27 21.84 -4.53
CA LYS A 398 -9.27 21.76 -6.00
C LYS A 398 -9.13 20.30 -6.42
N VAL A 399 -10.21 19.71 -6.93
CA VAL A 399 -10.20 18.32 -7.43
C VAL A 399 -10.17 18.31 -8.94
N TYR A 400 -9.26 17.54 -9.53
CA TYR A 400 -9.02 17.44 -10.96
C TYR A 400 -9.25 16.00 -11.43
N TYR A 401 -9.91 15.85 -12.57
CA TYR A 401 -10.06 14.56 -13.24
C TYR A 401 -9.02 14.46 -14.36
N TYR A 402 -8.15 13.45 -14.28
CA TYR A 402 -7.10 13.20 -15.26
C TYR A 402 -7.67 12.63 -16.56
N ASN A 403 -7.43 13.29 -17.69
CA ASN A 403 -8.09 12.99 -18.98
C ASN A 403 -7.17 12.31 -20.01
N ASN A 404 -5.97 11.90 -19.62
CA ASN A 404 -4.99 11.29 -20.51
C ASN A 404 -4.71 9.82 -20.15
N GLY A 405 -5.79 9.05 -19.98
CA GLY A 405 -5.75 7.63 -19.60
C GLY A 405 -6.09 7.41 -18.13
N PHE A 406 -5.61 6.31 -17.56
CA PHE A 406 -5.95 5.93 -16.19
C PHE A 406 -4.90 6.42 -15.19
N MET A 407 -5.34 7.22 -14.20
CA MET A 407 -4.49 7.70 -13.12
C MET A 407 -4.42 6.67 -11.99
N HIS A 408 -3.26 6.09 -11.76
CA HIS A 408 -3.03 5.08 -10.73
C HIS A 408 -1.91 5.44 -9.75
N ALA A 409 -1.30 6.62 -9.87
CA ALA A 409 -0.28 7.05 -8.90
C ALA A 409 -0.86 7.24 -7.49
N LYS A 410 -0.07 6.94 -6.45
CA LYS A 410 -0.37 7.19 -5.03
C LYS A 410 0.71 8.06 -4.44
N THR A 411 0.54 9.36 -4.58
CA THR A 411 1.56 10.33 -4.19
C THR A 411 0.96 11.45 -3.37
N VAL A 412 1.70 11.90 -2.35
CA VAL A 412 1.38 13.10 -1.57
C VAL A 412 2.62 13.97 -1.53
N VAL A 413 2.52 15.23 -1.93
CA VAL A 413 3.59 16.23 -1.89
C VAL A 413 3.13 17.40 -1.05
N VAL A 414 3.92 17.76 -0.04
CA VAL A 414 3.66 18.89 0.86
C VAL A 414 4.80 19.90 0.79
N ASP A 415 4.44 21.14 0.47
CA ASP A 415 5.34 22.30 0.38
C ASP A 415 6.64 22.05 -0.41
N ASP A 416 6.58 21.16 -1.41
CA ASP A 416 7.71 20.68 -2.21
C ASP A 416 8.90 20.15 -1.37
N LYS A 417 8.64 19.69 -0.14
CA LYS A 417 9.65 19.26 0.83
C LYS A 417 9.46 17.85 1.37
N ILE A 418 8.21 17.46 1.59
CA ILE A 418 7.87 16.14 2.12
C ILE A 418 7.05 15.41 1.07
N VAL A 419 7.52 14.24 0.68
CA VAL A 419 6.88 13.42 -0.37
C VAL A 419 6.57 12.05 0.17
N SER A 420 5.37 11.54 -0.08
CA SER A 420 5.08 10.12 0.00
C SER A 420 4.84 9.53 -1.39
N VAL A 421 5.48 8.38 -1.66
CA VAL A 421 5.25 7.53 -2.84
C VAL A 421 5.16 6.09 -2.36
N GLY A 422 4.13 5.36 -2.79
CA GLY A 422 3.96 3.97 -2.40
C GLY A 422 2.74 3.31 -3.02
N SER A 423 2.22 2.31 -2.31
CA SER A 423 1.09 1.50 -2.77
C SER A 423 -0.27 1.97 -2.25
N ALA A 424 -0.30 2.72 -1.14
CA ALA A 424 -1.54 3.04 -0.42
C ALA A 424 -2.39 4.11 -1.11
N ASN A 425 -3.63 3.75 -1.47
CA ASN A 425 -4.63 4.70 -1.96
C ASN A 425 -5.16 5.58 -0.81
N MET A 426 -5.91 6.63 -1.18
CA MET A 426 -6.63 7.48 -0.24
C MET A 426 -8.02 6.92 0.08
N ASP A 427 -8.09 5.66 0.51
CA ASP A 427 -9.34 4.93 0.77
C ASP A 427 -9.31 4.09 2.07
N TYR A 428 -10.50 3.65 2.51
CA TYR A 428 -10.64 2.84 3.72
C TYR A 428 -9.89 1.52 3.63
N ARG A 429 -9.96 0.85 2.48
CA ARG A 429 -9.33 -0.46 2.30
C ARG A 429 -7.82 -0.39 2.43
N SER A 430 -7.14 0.56 1.80
CA SER A 430 -5.69 0.75 1.92
C SER A 430 -5.29 1.08 3.35
N PHE A 431 -6.09 1.88 4.06
CA PHE A 431 -5.76 2.26 5.44
C PHE A 431 -5.98 1.15 6.47
N LYS A 432 -6.89 0.20 6.25
CA LYS A 432 -7.33 -0.75 7.29
C LYS A 432 -7.20 -2.22 6.94
N LEU A 433 -7.31 -2.56 5.66
CA LEU A 433 -7.56 -3.94 5.22
C LEU A 433 -6.40 -4.52 4.40
N ASN A 434 -5.76 -3.71 3.55
CA ASN A 434 -4.60 -4.12 2.78
C ASN A 434 -3.30 -3.99 3.59
N PHE A 435 -2.32 -4.82 3.25
CA PHE A 435 -0.93 -4.57 3.56
C PHE A 435 -0.39 -3.59 2.53
N GLU A 436 0.13 -2.46 2.99
CA GLU A 436 0.58 -1.34 2.16
C GLU A 436 1.97 -0.89 2.59
N ILE A 437 2.73 -0.34 1.64
CA ILE A 437 4.06 0.18 1.90
C ILE A 437 4.29 1.50 1.16
N ASN A 438 4.81 2.48 1.89
CA ASN A 438 5.12 3.79 1.37
C ASN A 438 6.51 4.25 1.81
N SER A 439 7.16 4.98 0.91
CA SER A 439 8.25 5.87 1.27
C SER A 439 7.69 7.20 1.78
N PHE A 440 8.35 7.79 2.78
CA PHE A 440 8.15 9.16 3.23
C PHE A 440 9.51 9.85 3.18
N THR A 441 9.68 10.77 2.23
CA THR A 441 10.95 11.41 1.89
C THR A 441 10.95 12.86 2.33
N TYR A 442 12.04 13.29 2.97
CA TYR A 442 12.30 14.63 3.47
C TYR A 442 13.40 15.27 2.62
N ASP A 443 13.04 15.75 1.43
CA ASP A 443 13.99 16.24 0.44
C ASP A 443 13.31 17.26 -0.49
N GLU A 444 13.85 18.48 -0.53
CA GLU A 444 13.26 19.57 -1.30
C GLU A 444 13.48 19.44 -2.81
N GLU A 445 14.62 18.89 -3.24
CA GLU A 445 14.87 18.71 -4.67
C GLU A 445 13.93 17.65 -5.25
N PHE A 446 13.81 16.52 -4.55
CA PHE A 446 12.86 15.48 -4.90
C PHE A 446 11.41 15.96 -4.81
N GLY A 447 11.07 16.75 -3.77
CA GLY A 447 9.75 17.37 -3.64
C GLY A 447 9.40 18.28 -4.81
N LYS A 448 10.32 19.14 -5.26
CA LYS A 448 10.15 19.97 -6.46
C LYS A 448 9.98 19.13 -7.73
N ARG A 449 10.76 18.05 -7.89
CA ARG A 449 10.62 17.13 -9.04
C ARG A 449 9.23 16.50 -9.07
N MET A 450 8.72 16.06 -7.92
CA MET A 450 7.38 15.47 -7.79
C MET A 450 6.26 16.51 -7.99
N GLY A 451 6.44 17.73 -7.47
CA GLY A 451 5.53 18.85 -7.73
C GLY A 451 5.43 19.18 -9.22
N LYS A 452 6.56 19.16 -9.94
CA LYS A 452 6.58 19.33 -11.40
C LYS A 452 5.84 18.21 -12.13
N ILE A 453 6.01 16.95 -11.71
CA ILE A 453 5.25 15.81 -12.28
C ILE A 453 3.75 16.05 -12.10
N PHE A 454 3.32 16.47 -10.90
CA PHE A 454 1.93 16.80 -10.62
C PHE A 454 1.42 17.93 -11.52
N GLU A 455 2.19 19.01 -11.72
CA GLU A 455 1.84 20.12 -12.60
C GLU A 455 1.70 19.71 -14.08
N GLU A 456 2.54 18.78 -14.57
CA GLU A 456 2.38 18.22 -15.92
C GLU A 456 1.11 17.38 -16.05
N ASP A 457 0.72 16.65 -15.00
CA ASP A 457 -0.54 15.91 -14.98
C ASP A 457 -1.76 16.86 -14.86
N LEU A 458 -1.64 17.98 -14.15
CA LEU A 458 -2.67 19.03 -14.10
C LEU A 458 -3.00 19.59 -15.48
N LYS A 459 -1.99 19.79 -16.35
CA LYS A 459 -2.21 20.28 -17.73
C LYS A 459 -3.08 19.34 -18.56
N LYS A 460 -3.17 18.07 -18.17
CA LYS A 460 -3.96 17.01 -18.82
C LYS A 460 -5.23 16.68 -18.03
N SER A 461 -5.62 17.55 -17.10
CA SER A 461 -6.72 17.30 -16.19
C SER A 461 -7.76 18.42 -16.24
N THR A 462 -9.02 18.06 -15.99
CA THR A 462 -10.14 19.00 -15.91
C THR A 462 -10.46 19.30 -14.46
N LEU A 463 -10.41 20.58 -14.07
CA LEU A 463 -10.85 21.04 -12.76
C LEU A 463 -12.36 20.79 -12.59
N GLN A 464 -12.73 20.07 -11.54
CA GLN A 464 -14.12 19.83 -11.16
C GLN A 464 -14.61 20.97 -10.27
N THR A 465 -15.79 21.49 -10.56
CA THR A 465 -16.40 22.59 -9.80
C THR A 465 -17.69 22.15 -9.13
N THR A 466 -18.06 22.81 -8.03
CA THR A 466 -19.33 22.58 -7.34
C THR A 466 -20.52 22.67 -8.30
N LYS A 467 -20.51 23.64 -9.22
CA LYS A 467 -21.56 23.81 -10.24
C LYS A 467 -21.68 22.61 -11.18
N MET A 468 -20.56 21.99 -11.57
CA MET A 468 -20.59 20.79 -12.41
C MET A 468 -21.27 19.64 -11.68
N PHE A 469 -20.93 19.39 -10.41
CA PHE A 469 -21.58 18.35 -9.61
C PHE A 469 -23.07 18.63 -9.37
N GLU A 470 -23.46 19.89 -9.13
CA GLU A 470 -24.86 20.26 -8.95
C GLU A 470 -25.70 20.10 -10.23
N SER A 471 -25.06 20.14 -11.40
CA SER A 471 -25.72 19.93 -12.69
C SER A 471 -25.91 18.45 -13.09
N GLU A 472 -25.36 17.51 -12.31
CA GLU A 472 -25.44 16.09 -12.61
C GLU A 472 -26.87 15.54 -12.48
N SER A 473 -27.20 14.51 -13.28
CA SER A 473 -28.52 13.88 -13.23
C SER A 473 -28.81 13.28 -11.85
N TRP A 474 -30.10 13.27 -11.46
CA TRP A 474 -30.55 12.68 -10.19
C TRP A 474 -30.09 11.21 -10.05
N TRP A 475 -30.05 10.46 -11.15
CA TRP A 475 -29.65 9.05 -11.15
C TRP A 475 -28.15 8.86 -10.91
N LEU A 476 -27.32 9.75 -11.46
CA LEU A 476 -25.90 9.74 -11.18
C LEU A 476 -25.63 10.09 -9.71
N ASN A 477 -26.30 11.14 -9.21
CA ASN A 477 -26.27 11.50 -7.80
C ASN A 477 -26.68 10.33 -6.89
N PHE A 478 -27.76 9.62 -7.22
CA PHE A 478 -28.18 8.42 -6.48
C PHE A 478 -27.08 7.35 -6.44
N LYS A 479 -26.45 7.03 -7.59
CA LYS A 479 -25.36 6.04 -7.65
C LYS A 479 -24.16 6.44 -6.78
N GLN A 480 -23.79 7.71 -6.77
CA GLN A 480 -22.70 8.23 -5.96
C GLN A 480 -23.00 8.09 -4.46
N HIS A 481 -24.18 8.52 -4.02
CA HIS A 481 -24.62 8.41 -2.62
C HIS A 481 -24.75 6.97 -2.16
N PHE A 482 -25.29 6.09 -3.01
CA PHE A 482 -25.38 4.66 -2.72
C PHE A 482 -24.00 4.02 -2.61
N SER A 483 -23.09 4.33 -3.54
CA SER A 483 -21.74 3.73 -3.54
C SER A 483 -20.93 4.11 -2.31
N ARG A 484 -21.13 5.32 -1.75
CA ARG A 484 -20.54 5.73 -0.47
C ARG A 484 -20.91 4.82 0.70
N LEU A 485 -22.09 4.19 0.68
CA LEU A 485 -22.47 3.26 1.76
C LEU A 485 -21.55 2.03 1.80
N LEU A 486 -20.86 1.73 0.69
CA LEU A 486 -19.88 0.66 0.58
C LEU A 486 -18.47 1.11 0.99
N SER A 487 -18.21 2.40 1.24
CA SER A 487 -16.87 2.92 1.57
C SER A 487 -16.09 2.08 2.59
N PRO A 488 -16.66 1.56 3.70
CA PRO A 488 -15.90 0.79 4.68
C PRO A 488 -15.25 -0.50 4.14
N ILE A 489 -15.68 -1.00 2.97
CA ILE A 489 -15.15 -2.20 2.31
C ILE A 489 -14.47 -1.89 0.96
N LEU A 490 -14.59 -0.64 0.48
CA LEU A 490 -13.99 -0.18 -0.78
C LEU A 490 -12.54 0.24 -0.59
#